data_AF-A0A2D5XNY6-F1
#
_entry.id   AF-A0A2D5XNY6-F1
#
_cell.length_a   1.000
_cell.length_b   1.000
_cell.length_c   1.000
_cell.angle_alpha   90.00
_cell.angle_beta   90.00
_cell.angle_gamma   90.00
#
_symmetry.space_group_name_H-M   'P 1'
#
loop_
_entity.id
_entity.type
_entity.pdbx_description
1 polymer ?
#
loop_
_entity_poly.entity_id
_entity_poly.type
_entity_poly.pdbx_seq_one_letter_code
_entity_poly.pdbx_strand_id
1 'polypeptide(L)'
;MNRLRKLTKLVNFVGWPDQSLPPVLMNSMPKAGTNLLEELLIALGYKRNWARCLTEHNITKTHLKPVRGRFYVGHLPHDEQVPNEKFASLFLRRDLWDCLKSYVNYMAIDTDHPISRFVCDDPTAEMLERLLFTEDNPNGRSLTGEYLRFSELDLSRYDLVIDYPQLLAGDLTVINSLAGTLGCEALLVAHGLEHAKGVPSHTKNRGRVNLFREMAPETVETFRRRVCAAAKAPSRG
;
A
#
# COMPACT_ATOMS: atom_id res chain seq x y z
N MET A 1 -14.22 -15.28 -8.18
CA MET A 1 -13.85 -14.90 -6.79
C MET A 1 -14.77 -15.63 -5.82
N ASN A 2 -14.22 -16.47 -4.92
CA ASN A 2 -14.99 -17.45 -4.13
C ASN A 2 -15.98 -16.79 -3.14
N ARG A 3 -17.24 -17.28 -3.04
CA ARG A 3 -18.32 -16.66 -2.23
C ARG A 3 -17.96 -16.49 -0.76
N LEU A 4 -17.22 -17.44 -0.19
CA LEU A 4 -16.68 -17.36 1.18
C LEU A 4 -15.79 -16.13 1.39
N ARG A 5 -14.93 -15.77 0.42
CA ARG A 5 -14.06 -14.58 0.53
C ARG A 5 -14.83 -13.27 0.53
N LYS A 6 -15.97 -13.21 -0.18
CA LYS A 6 -16.86 -12.04 -0.14
C LYS A 6 -17.50 -11.89 1.24
N LEU A 7 -17.93 -13.01 1.84
CA LEU A 7 -18.53 -13.04 3.17
C LEU A 7 -17.54 -12.68 4.28
N THR A 8 -16.30 -13.19 4.24
CA THR A 8 -15.27 -12.82 5.26
C THR A 8 -14.90 -11.34 5.19
N LYS A 9 -14.80 -10.76 3.98
CA LYS A 9 -14.62 -9.31 3.84
C LYS A 9 -15.78 -8.54 4.45
N LEU A 10 -17.02 -9.01 4.27
CA LEU A 10 -18.22 -8.45 4.90
C LEU A 10 -18.16 -8.51 6.43
N VAL A 11 -17.57 -9.56 7.03
CA VAL A 11 -17.40 -9.64 8.49
C VAL A 11 -16.54 -8.49 9.03
N ASN A 12 -15.50 -8.06 8.31
CA ASN A 12 -14.72 -6.85 8.69
C ASN A 12 -15.58 -5.57 8.68
N PHE A 13 -16.73 -5.58 8.00
CA PHE A 13 -17.72 -4.50 8.01
C PHE A 13 -18.85 -4.69 9.04
N VAL A 14 -19.06 -5.90 9.58
CA VAL A 14 -20.17 -6.25 10.49
C VAL A 14 -19.73 -6.17 11.97
N GLY A 15 -20.49 -5.45 12.81
CA GLY A 15 -20.17 -5.15 14.22
C GLY A 15 -19.83 -3.67 14.47
N TRP A 16 -19.65 -3.29 15.73
CA TRP A 16 -19.30 -1.92 16.14
C TRP A 16 -17.78 -1.74 16.28
N PRO A 17 -17.18 -0.64 15.80
CA PRO A 17 -15.76 -0.37 16.02
C PRO A 17 -15.52 0.10 17.45
N ASP A 18 -14.34 -0.14 17.98
CA ASP A 18 -13.93 0.42 19.28
C ASP A 18 -13.89 1.96 19.21
N GLN A 19 -14.86 2.60 19.85
CA GLN A 19 -14.98 4.07 19.86
C GLN A 19 -13.93 4.75 20.74
N SER A 20 -13.15 4.01 21.54
CA SER A 20 -12.05 4.58 22.31
C SER A 20 -10.88 4.98 21.42
N LEU A 21 -10.72 4.35 20.26
CA LEU A 21 -9.61 4.57 19.33
C LEU A 21 -9.83 5.84 18.47
N PRO A 22 -8.75 6.57 18.10
CA PRO A 22 -8.86 7.73 17.23
C PRO A 22 -9.35 7.35 15.81
N PRO A 23 -9.83 8.30 15.00
CA PRO A 23 -9.97 8.08 13.57
C PRO A 23 -8.59 8.01 12.91
N VAL A 24 -8.38 7.07 11.97
CA VAL A 24 -7.09 6.91 11.28
C VAL A 24 -7.19 7.22 9.79
N LEU A 25 -6.16 7.88 9.26
CA LEU A 25 -5.94 8.00 7.83
C LEU A 25 -4.59 7.37 7.50
N MET A 26 -4.61 6.32 6.69
CA MET A 26 -3.38 5.68 6.21
C MET A 26 -3.18 5.99 4.74
N ASN A 27 -2.02 6.53 4.37
CA ASN A 27 -1.59 6.69 2.98
C ASN A 27 -0.35 5.86 2.69
N SER A 28 -0.16 5.48 1.43
CA SER A 28 1.04 4.80 0.98
C SER A 28 1.12 4.79 -0.55
N MET A 29 2.29 4.45 -1.10
CA MET A 29 2.36 3.95 -2.47
C MET A 29 1.48 2.70 -2.66
N PRO A 30 0.85 2.49 -3.83
CA PRO A 30 0.15 1.25 -4.09
C PRO A 30 1.11 0.06 -3.97
N LYS A 31 0.68 -1.01 -3.29
CA LYS A 31 1.48 -2.21 -3.02
C LYS A 31 2.66 -2.04 -2.06
N ALA A 32 2.69 -0.97 -1.27
CA ALA A 32 3.65 -0.82 -0.17
C ALA A 32 3.50 -1.84 0.98
N GLY A 33 2.56 -2.80 0.87
CA GLY A 33 2.26 -3.76 1.94
C GLY A 33 1.10 -3.33 2.85
N THR A 34 0.24 -2.42 2.38
CA THR A 34 -0.87 -1.85 3.15
C THR A 34 -1.78 -2.86 3.81
N ASN A 35 -2.01 -4.04 3.21
CA ASN A 35 -2.89 -5.04 3.84
C ASN A 35 -2.38 -5.48 5.21
N LEU A 36 -1.07 -5.55 5.45
CA LEU A 36 -0.56 -5.90 6.77
C LEU A 36 -1.01 -4.88 7.82
N LEU A 37 -0.92 -3.60 7.48
CA LEU A 37 -1.34 -2.50 8.37
C LEU A 37 -2.86 -2.41 8.48
N GLU A 38 -3.61 -2.69 7.40
CA GLU A 38 -5.08 -2.80 7.46
C GLU A 38 -5.53 -3.92 8.41
N GLU A 39 -4.96 -5.13 8.28
CA GLU A 39 -5.30 -6.26 9.14
C GLU A 39 -4.86 -6.02 10.60
N LEU A 40 -3.73 -5.34 10.82
CA LEU A 40 -3.31 -4.89 12.15
C LEU A 40 -4.37 -3.95 12.77
N LEU A 41 -4.81 -2.91 12.04
CA LEU A 41 -5.83 -2.00 12.54
C LEU A 41 -7.14 -2.75 12.86
N ILE A 42 -7.54 -3.69 12.01
CA ILE A 42 -8.73 -4.54 12.26
C ILE A 42 -8.54 -5.39 13.53
N ALA A 43 -7.37 -5.99 13.72
CA ALA A 43 -7.04 -6.77 14.92
C ALA A 43 -7.06 -5.91 16.20
N LEU A 44 -6.76 -4.63 16.10
CA LEU A 44 -6.86 -3.65 17.18
C LEU A 44 -8.29 -3.16 17.45
N GLY A 45 -9.30 -3.61 16.68
CA GLY A 45 -10.69 -3.22 16.87
C GLY A 45 -11.17 -2.07 15.99
N TYR A 46 -10.34 -1.60 15.05
CA TYR A 46 -10.77 -0.64 14.06
C TYR A 46 -11.68 -1.26 12.99
N LYS A 47 -12.45 -0.41 12.30
CA LYS A 47 -13.18 -0.78 11.08
C LYS A 47 -12.81 0.09 9.90
N ARG A 48 -12.61 -0.53 8.75
CA ARG A 48 -12.41 0.19 7.50
C ARG A 48 -13.66 0.99 7.18
N ASN A 49 -13.49 2.25 6.78
CA ASN A 49 -14.61 3.04 6.30
C ASN A 49 -15.12 2.47 4.95
N TRP A 50 -16.39 2.73 4.63
CA TRP A 50 -17.04 2.23 3.41
C TRP A 50 -16.56 2.93 2.14
N ALA A 51 -15.85 4.04 2.30
CA ALA A 51 -15.20 4.72 1.19
C ALA A 51 -14.27 3.76 0.45
N ARG A 52 -14.24 3.88 -0.88
CA ARG A 52 -13.20 3.24 -1.69
C ARG A 52 -11.84 3.76 -1.25
N CYS A 53 -10.79 3.01 -1.58
CA CYS A 53 -9.41 3.50 -1.42
C CYS A 53 -9.32 4.90 -2.05
N LEU A 54 -8.79 5.86 -1.29
CA LEU A 54 -8.68 7.24 -1.71
C LEU A 54 -7.61 7.34 -2.78
N THR A 55 -7.94 7.99 -3.89
CA THR A 55 -7.04 8.26 -5.00
C THR A 55 -7.26 9.69 -5.50
N GLU A 56 -6.35 10.21 -6.30
CA GLU A 56 -6.48 11.53 -6.93
C GLU A 56 -7.81 11.71 -7.68
N HIS A 57 -8.38 10.62 -8.21
CA HIS A 57 -9.64 10.64 -8.96
C HIS A 57 -10.90 10.76 -8.09
N ASN A 58 -10.83 10.37 -6.82
CA ASN A 58 -12.02 10.32 -5.95
C ASN A 58 -11.93 11.21 -4.71
N ILE A 59 -10.75 11.71 -4.35
CA ILE A 59 -10.54 12.44 -3.10
C ILE A 59 -11.39 13.72 -3.05
N THR A 60 -11.42 14.49 -4.13
CA THR A 60 -12.22 15.73 -4.25
C THR A 60 -13.72 15.51 -4.16
N LYS A 61 -14.18 14.28 -4.40
CA LYS A 61 -15.60 13.89 -4.36
C LYS A 61 -15.96 13.14 -3.08
N THR A 62 -14.97 12.83 -2.24
CA THR A 62 -15.16 12.02 -1.04
C THR A 62 -15.21 12.91 0.19
N HIS A 63 -16.37 12.97 0.84
CA HIS A 63 -16.48 13.65 2.12
C HIS A 63 -15.85 12.78 3.24
N LEU A 64 -14.63 13.14 3.66
CA LEU A 64 -13.93 12.47 4.75
C LEU A 64 -14.49 12.92 6.10
N LYS A 65 -15.07 11.98 6.85
CA LYS A 65 -15.58 12.23 8.20
C LYS A 65 -14.69 11.49 9.21
N PRO A 66 -14.02 12.19 10.14
CA PRO A 66 -13.25 11.55 11.20
C PRO A 66 -14.22 10.85 12.16
N VAL A 67 -14.24 9.51 12.12
CA VAL A 67 -15.09 8.68 12.99
C VAL A 67 -14.18 7.80 13.82
N ARG A 68 -14.33 7.86 15.16
CA ARG A 68 -13.53 7.07 16.11
C ARG A 68 -13.66 5.57 15.83
N GLY A 69 -12.54 4.85 16.01
CA GLY A 69 -12.43 3.43 15.69
C GLY A 69 -12.57 3.10 14.20
N ARG A 70 -12.47 4.10 13.30
CA ARG A 70 -12.51 3.86 11.86
C ARG A 70 -11.26 4.36 11.17
N PHE A 71 -10.93 3.72 10.06
CA PHE A 71 -9.79 4.13 9.24
C PHE A 71 -10.13 4.28 7.75
N TYR A 72 -9.43 5.20 7.11
CA TYR A 72 -9.38 5.37 5.66
C TYR A 72 -8.04 4.89 5.12
N VAL A 73 -8.05 4.43 3.86
CA VAL A 73 -6.84 4.01 3.15
C VAL A 73 -6.74 4.82 1.87
N GLY A 74 -5.57 5.40 1.62
CA GLY A 74 -5.27 6.19 0.43
C GLY A 74 -4.01 5.72 -0.29
N HIS A 75 -3.99 6.03 -1.58
CA HIS A 75 -2.82 6.03 -2.45
C HIS A 75 -2.76 7.38 -3.16
N LEU A 76 -2.46 8.43 -2.38
CA LEU A 76 -2.50 9.82 -2.80
C LEU A 76 -1.06 10.33 -2.98
N PRO A 77 -0.60 10.55 -4.21
CA PRO A 77 0.69 11.20 -4.48
C PRO A 77 0.66 12.71 -4.23
N HIS A 78 -0.54 13.31 -4.17
CA HIS A 78 -0.79 14.69 -3.77
C HIS A 78 -1.94 14.66 -2.75
N ASP A 79 -1.64 14.93 -1.48
CA ASP A 79 -2.55 14.75 -0.35
C ASP A 79 -2.84 16.06 0.41
N GLU A 80 -2.49 17.21 -0.16
CA GLU A 80 -2.71 18.56 0.41
C GLU A 80 -4.19 18.85 0.68
N GLN A 81 -5.06 18.17 -0.06
CA GLN A 81 -6.51 18.30 0.07
C GLN A 81 -7.09 17.48 1.23
N VAL A 82 -6.28 16.64 1.88
CA VAL A 82 -6.73 15.79 2.99
C VAL A 82 -6.55 16.52 4.33
N PRO A 83 -7.62 16.70 5.12
CA PRO A 83 -7.54 17.35 6.43
C PRO A 83 -6.94 16.38 7.46
N ASN A 84 -5.62 16.22 7.44
CA ASN A 84 -4.89 15.29 8.31
C ASN A 84 -5.05 15.61 9.80
N GLU A 85 -5.26 16.88 10.17
CA GLU A 85 -5.25 17.35 11.56
C GLU A 85 -6.35 16.74 12.45
N LYS A 86 -7.33 16.05 11.85
CA LYS A 86 -8.44 15.40 12.56
C LYS A 86 -8.29 13.88 12.65
N PHE A 87 -7.19 13.33 12.13
CA PHE A 87 -6.91 11.90 12.10
C PHE A 87 -5.56 11.62 12.78
N ALA A 88 -5.42 10.43 13.33
CA ALA A 88 -4.11 9.81 13.48
C ALA A 88 -3.64 9.41 12.07
N SER A 89 -2.67 10.14 11.54
CA SER A 89 -2.20 10.06 10.17
C SER A 89 -0.96 9.18 10.05
N LEU A 90 -1.04 8.15 9.22
CA LEU A 90 0.00 7.15 9.03
C LEU A 90 0.47 7.13 7.57
N PHE A 91 1.78 7.10 7.35
CA PHE A 91 2.35 6.84 6.03
C PHE A 91 3.15 5.54 6.03
N LEU A 92 2.77 4.58 5.19
CA LEU A 92 3.52 3.34 5.03
C LEU A 92 4.53 3.48 3.87
N ARG A 93 5.81 3.50 4.21
CA ARG A 93 6.93 3.53 3.26
C ARG A 93 7.43 2.11 2.98
N ARG A 94 7.76 1.85 1.72
CA ARG A 94 8.43 0.62 1.28
C ARG A 94 9.36 0.95 0.12
N ASP A 95 10.41 0.16 -0.04
CA ASP A 95 11.31 0.26 -1.19
C ASP A 95 10.52 0.27 -2.51
N LEU A 96 10.89 1.21 -3.40
CA LEU A 96 10.16 1.46 -4.64
C LEU A 96 10.18 0.22 -5.55
N TRP A 97 11.34 -0.42 -5.68
CA TRP A 97 11.49 -1.61 -6.51
C TRP A 97 10.60 -2.75 -6.03
N ASP A 98 10.54 -2.95 -4.72
CA ASP A 98 9.63 -3.90 -4.08
C ASP A 98 8.15 -3.61 -4.38
N CYS A 99 7.75 -2.34 -4.34
CA CYS A 99 6.39 -1.91 -4.69
C CYS A 99 6.08 -2.22 -6.16
N LEU A 100 6.97 -1.85 -7.08
CA LEU A 100 6.83 -2.08 -8.53
C LEU A 100 6.74 -3.57 -8.85
N LYS A 101 7.62 -4.40 -8.27
CA LYS A 101 7.56 -5.86 -8.41
C LYS A 101 6.22 -6.41 -7.93
N SER A 102 5.74 -5.95 -6.78
CA SER A 102 4.46 -6.38 -6.24
C SER A 102 3.29 -5.95 -7.14
N TYR A 103 3.38 -4.76 -7.75
CA TYR A 103 2.37 -4.23 -8.68
C TYR A 103 2.32 -5.01 -9.99
N VAL A 104 3.46 -5.27 -10.62
CA VAL A 104 3.57 -6.09 -11.84
C VAL A 104 3.00 -7.49 -11.61
N ASN A 105 3.42 -8.16 -10.53
CA ASN A 105 2.88 -9.48 -10.19
C ASN A 105 1.36 -9.44 -9.91
N TYR A 106 0.85 -8.35 -9.36
CA TYR A 106 -0.59 -8.18 -9.16
C TYR A 106 -1.36 -8.07 -10.49
N MET A 107 -0.83 -7.34 -11.47
CA MET A 107 -1.49 -7.17 -12.78
C MET A 107 -1.56 -8.45 -13.60
N ALA A 108 -0.59 -9.35 -13.41
CA ALA A 108 -0.63 -10.70 -13.98
C ALA A 108 -1.81 -11.56 -13.47
N ILE A 109 -2.44 -11.16 -12.36
CA ILE A 109 -3.58 -11.88 -11.78
C ILE A 109 -4.90 -11.11 -11.96
N ASP A 110 -4.83 -9.80 -11.97
CA ASP A 110 -6.01 -8.97 -12.08
C ASP A 110 -6.43 -8.80 -13.53
N THR A 111 -7.15 -9.81 -14.06
CA THR A 111 -7.58 -9.90 -15.46
C THR A 111 -8.39 -8.70 -15.96
N ASP A 112 -8.99 -7.94 -15.04
CA ASP A 112 -9.80 -6.76 -15.36
C ASP A 112 -8.93 -5.48 -15.48
N HIS A 113 -7.64 -5.55 -15.13
CA HIS A 113 -6.73 -4.41 -15.20
C HIS A 113 -6.29 -4.16 -16.65
N PRO A 114 -6.25 -2.90 -17.14
CA PRO A 114 -5.88 -2.61 -18.53
C PRO A 114 -4.50 -3.15 -18.94
N ILE A 115 -3.55 -3.15 -18.01
CA ILE A 115 -2.19 -3.68 -18.22
C ILE A 115 -2.14 -5.22 -18.13
N SER A 116 -3.19 -5.88 -17.64
CA SER A 116 -3.16 -7.33 -17.43
C SER A 116 -2.84 -8.10 -18.71
N ARG A 117 -3.49 -7.76 -19.83
CA ARG A 117 -3.18 -8.37 -21.14
C ARG A 117 -1.74 -8.10 -21.57
N PHE A 118 -1.32 -6.84 -21.49
CA PHE A 118 0.05 -6.44 -21.84
C PHE A 118 1.12 -7.23 -21.05
N VAL A 119 0.85 -7.55 -19.79
CA VAL A 119 1.76 -8.32 -18.94
C VAL A 119 1.64 -9.84 -19.15
N CYS A 120 0.44 -10.35 -19.43
CA CYS A 120 0.17 -11.78 -19.53
C CYS A 120 0.44 -12.37 -20.92
N ASP A 121 0.31 -11.57 -21.99
CA ASP A 121 0.42 -12.06 -23.36
C ASP A 121 1.88 -12.38 -23.73
N ASP A 122 2.85 -11.63 -23.18
CA ASP A 122 4.29 -11.88 -23.37
C ASP A 122 5.14 -11.30 -22.21
N PRO A 123 5.42 -12.08 -21.14
CA PRO A 123 6.14 -11.59 -19.95
C PRO A 123 7.67 -11.50 -20.16
N THR A 124 8.11 -10.77 -21.18
CA THR A 124 9.52 -10.59 -21.53
C THR A 124 10.19 -9.44 -20.76
N ALA A 125 11.52 -9.44 -20.75
CA ALA A 125 12.30 -8.33 -20.21
C ALA A 125 11.99 -7.01 -20.94
N GLU A 126 11.83 -7.04 -22.27
CA GLU A 126 11.49 -5.87 -23.08
C GLU A 126 10.12 -5.30 -22.70
N MET A 127 9.11 -6.16 -22.52
CA MET A 127 7.78 -5.73 -22.04
C MET A 127 7.87 -5.06 -20.67
N LEU A 128 8.61 -5.65 -19.72
CA LEU A 128 8.79 -5.04 -18.40
C LEU A 128 9.57 -3.73 -18.47
N GLU A 129 10.57 -3.62 -19.34
CA GLU A 129 11.28 -2.37 -19.57
C GLU A 129 10.34 -1.27 -20.07
N ARG A 130 9.51 -1.58 -21.07
CA ARG A 130 8.49 -0.65 -21.60
C ARG A 130 7.53 -0.20 -20.50
N LEU A 131 7.02 -1.13 -19.70
CA LEU A 131 6.11 -0.84 -18.59
C LEU A 131 6.76 0.00 -17.48
N LEU A 132 7.99 -0.34 -17.09
CA LEU A 132 8.66 0.29 -15.96
C LEU A 132 9.22 1.67 -16.30
N PHE A 133 9.72 1.89 -17.51
CA PHE A 133 10.58 3.04 -17.80
C PHE A 133 10.14 3.89 -18.98
N THR A 134 9.11 3.50 -19.73
CA THR A 134 8.69 4.23 -20.94
C THR A 134 7.21 4.59 -20.92
N GLU A 135 6.78 5.47 -21.82
CA GLU A 135 5.36 5.78 -22.07
C GLU A 135 4.72 4.80 -23.07
N ASP A 136 5.53 3.96 -23.71
CA ASP A 136 5.09 2.97 -24.70
C ASP A 136 4.50 1.71 -24.02
N ASN A 137 3.42 1.92 -23.27
CA ASN A 137 2.65 0.90 -22.59
C ASN A 137 1.19 1.36 -22.43
N PRO A 138 0.24 0.50 -22.01
CA PRO A 138 -1.19 0.85 -21.94
C PRO A 138 -1.55 2.02 -21.02
N ASN A 139 -0.67 2.42 -20.09
CA ASN A 139 -0.90 3.59 -19.24
C ASN A 139 -0.51 4.91 -19.91
N GLY A 140 0.26 4.90 -21.00
CA GLY A 140 0.83 6.12 -21.60
C GLY A 140 1.83 6.85 -20.70
N ARG A 141 2.33 6.19 -19.64
CA ARG A 141 3.31 6.73 -18.69
C ARG A 141 4.12 5.59 -18.07
N SER A 142 5.37 5.88 -17.70
CA SER A 142 6.21 4.89 -17.03
C SER A 142 5.71 4.60 -15.61
N LEU A 143 5.69 3.32 -15.23
CA LEU A 143 5.26 2.95 -13.88
C LEU A 143 6.23 3.48 -12.82
N THR A 144 7.53 3.54 -13.11
CA THR A 144 8.52 4.15 -12.21
C THR A 144 8.22 5.63 -12.00
N GLY A 145 7.97 6.39 -13.07
CA GLY A 145 7.61 7.81 -12.98
C GLY A 145 6.35 8.04 -12.15
N GLU A 146 5.32 7.21 -12.33
CA GLU A 146 4.08 7.31 -11.57
C GLU A 146 4.30 7.14 -10.06
N TYR A 147 5.16 6.20 -9.67
CA TYR A 147 5.46 5.97 -8.26
C TYR A 147 6.41 7.02 -7.67
N LEU A 148 7.29 7.62 -8.47
CA LEU A 148 8.18 8.68 -8.00
C LEU A 148 7.43 9.93 -7.54
N ARG A 149 6.20 10.15 -7.99
CA ARG A 149 5.31 11.20 -7.46
C ARG A 149 5.13 11.10 -5.94
N PHE A 150 5.19 9.91 -5.37
CA PHE A 150 5.09 9.72 -3.91
C PHE A 150 6.36 10.14 -3.14
N SER A 151 7.49 10.33 -3.81
CA SER A 151 8.70 10.89 -3.18
C SER A 151 8.61 12.40 -2.95
N GLU A 152 7.64 13.07 -3.58
CA GLU A 152 7.39 14.51 -3.44
C GLU A 152 6.47 14.83 -2.25
N LEU A 153 5.91 13.80 -1.59
CA LEU A 153 5.04 13.99 -0.44
C LEU A 153 5.80 14.61 0.74
N ASP A 154 5.20 15.64 1.34
CA ASP A 154 5.65 16.17 2.62
C ASP A 154 5.30 15.20 3.76
N LEU A 155 6.27 14.36 4.10
CA LEU A 155 6.12 13.36 5.15
C LEU A 155 5.98 13.96 6.55
N SER A 156 6.28 15.25 6.75
CA SER A 156 6.10 15.91 8.05
C SER A 156 4.63 16.11 8.42
N ARG A 157 3.72 15.95 7.45
CA ARG A 157 2.26 16.03 7.63
C ARG A 157 1.64 14.77 8.24
N TYR A 158 2.45 13.75 8.51
CA TYR A 158 2.01 12.48 9.08
C TYR A 158 2.51 12.36 10.52
N ASP A 159 1.63 11.92 11.42
CA ASP A 159 1.97 11.65 12.81
C ASP A 159 2.98 10.51 12.93
N LEU A 160 2.93 9.55 11.98
CA LEU A 160 3.88 8.46 11.93
C LEU A 160 4.18 7.99 10.50
N VAL A 161 5.47 7.95 10.16
CA VAL A 161 6.00 7.30 8.97
C VAL A 161 6.53 5.92 9.37
N ILE A 162 6.05 4.88 8.70
CA ILE A 162 6.33 3.48 9.03
C ILE A 162 7.11 2.85 7.89
N ASP A 163 8.29 2.32 8.18
CA ASP A 163 9.02 1.48 7.23
C ASP A 163 8.47 0.05 7.25
N TYR A 164 7.97 -0.41 6.09
CA TYR A 164 7.39 -1.74 5.94
C TYR A 164 8.32 -2.88 6.42
N PRO A 165 9.63 -2.90 6.11
CA PRO A 165 10.52 -3.94 6.63
C PRO A 165 10.60 -3.96 8.16
N GLN A 166 10.59 -2.80 8.82
CA GLN A 166 10.62 -2.69 10.28
C GLN A 166 9.29 -3.14 10.90
N LEU A 167 8.16 -2.72 10.31
CA LEU A 167 6.84 -3.22 10.70
C LEU A 167 6.75 -4.74 10.56
N LEU A 168 7.21 -5.29 9.44
CA LEU A 168 7.21 -6.73 9.19
C LEU A 168 8.09 -7.48 10.19
N ALA A 169 9.23 -6.91 10.58
CA ALA A 169 10.13 -7.48 11.59
C ALA A 169 9.55 -7.42 13.01
N GLY A 170 8.51 -6.62 13.25
CA GLY A 170 8.03 -6.36 14.62
C GLY A 170 9.01 -5.51 15.41
N ASP A 171 9.66 -4.54 14.76
CA ASP A 171 10.57 -3.61 15.40
C ASP A 171 9.88 -2.88 16.57
N LEU A 172 10.50 -2.89 17.75
CA LEU A 172 9.91 -2.33 18.97
C LEU A 172 9.72 -0.82 18.89
N THR A 173 10.57 -0.10 18.16
CA THR A 173 10.41 1.34 17.97
C THR A 173 9.15 1.62 17.17
N VAL A 174 8.94 0.90 16.06
CA VAL A 174 7.73 1.01 15.25
C VAL A 174 6.48 0.63 16.05
N ILE A 175 6.53 -0.44 16.85
CA ILE A 175 5.42 -0.87 17.70
C ILE A 175 5.06 0.21 18.73
N ASN A 176 6.05 0.75 19.44
CA ASN A 176 5.84 1.79 20.45
C ASN A 176 5.31 3.08 19.83
N SER A 177 5.86 3.51 18.68
CA SER A 177 5.38 4.68 17.97
C SER A 177 3.94 4.50 17.50
N LEU A 178 3.59 3.35 16.92
CA LEU A 178 2.21 3.01 16.55
C LEU A 178 1.28 3.05 17.76
N ALA A 179 1.66 2.44 18.87
CA ALA A 179 0.88 2.46 20.10
C ALA A 179 0.63 3.89 20.61
N GLY A 180 1.66 4.73 20.60
CA GLY A 180 1.54 6.15 20.95
C GLY A 180 0.59 6.91 20.03
N THR A 181 0.75 6.76 18.71
CA THR A 181 -0.11 7.41 17.70
C THR A 181 -1.56 6.93 17.78
N LEU A 182 -1.80 5.65 18.08
CA LEU A 182 -3.13 5.07 18.16
C LEU A 182 -3.77 5.17 19.55
N GLY A 183 -3.02 5.60 20.57
CA GLY A 183 -3.48 5.72 21.95
C GLY A 183 -3.80 4.38 22.62
N CYS A 184 -3.04 3.32 22.32
CA CYS A 184 -3.22 1.99 22.90
C CYS A 184 -1.91 1.39 23.43
N GLU A 185 -1.98 0.25 24.10
CA GLU A 185 -0.78 -0.41 24.64
C GLU A 185 0.07 -1.07 23.54
N ALA A 186 1.39 -0.93 23.64
CA ALA A 186 2.35 -1.57 22.73
C ALA A 186 2.19 -3.09 22.64
N LEU A 187 1.80 -3.74 23.75
CA LEU A 187 1.55 -5.19 23.77
C LEU A 187 0.36 -5.57 22.87
N LEU A 188 -0.69 -4.75 22.84
CA LEU A 188 -1.84 -4.96 21.94
C LEU A 188 -1.42 -4.81 20.48
N VAL A 189 -0.60 -3.80 20.17
CA VAL A 189 -0.04 -3.61 18.82
C VAL A 189 0.82 -4.80 18.40
N ALA A 190 1.69 -5.29 19.28
CA ALA A 190 2.53 -6.46 19.01
C ALA A 190 1.69 -7.72 18.74
N HIS A 191 0.71 -8.02 19.61
CA HIS A 191 -0.19 -9.15 19.41
C HIS A 191 -1.05 -9.02 18.15
N GLY A 192 -1.58 -7.83 17.87
CA GLY A 192 -2.34 -7.54 16.65
C GLY A 192 -1.50 -7.72 15.39
N LEU A 193 -0.21 -7.37 15.45
CA LEU A 193 0.71 -7.51 14.33
C LEU A 193 1.03 -8.99 14.06
N GLU A 194 1.27 -9.79 15.10
CA GLU A 194 1.45 -11.24 14.95
C GLU A 194 0.20 -11.91 14.40
N HIS A 195 -0.99 -11.49 14.86
CA HIS A 195 -2.25 -11.92 14.26
C HIS A 195 -2.31 -11.56 12.76
N ALA A 196 -2.06 -10.30 12.41
CA ALA A 196 -2.11 -9.80 11.03
C ALA A 196 -1.14 -10.52 10.09
N LYS A 197 0.07 -10.90 10.56
CA LYS A 197 1.02 -11.73 9.82
C LYS A 197 0.48 -13.16 9.57
N GLY A 198 -0.28 -13.68 10.52
CA GLY A 198 -0.93 -14.99 10.44
C GLY A 198 -2.18 -15.02 9.57
N VAL A 199 -2.89 -13.89 9.41
CA VAL A 199 -4.08 -13.80 8.57
C VAL A 199 -3.71 -14.15 7.11
N PRO A 200 -4.42 -15.09 6.47
CA PRO A 200 -4.25 -15.34 5.05
C PRO A 200 -4.61 -14.08 4.28
N SER A 201 -3.59 -13.30 3.87
CA SER A 201 -3.76 -12.09 3.08
C SER A 201 -4.80 -12.32 1.99
N HIS A 202 -5.91 -11.59 2.07
CA HIS A 202 -7.03 -11.70 1.15
C HIS A 202 -6.69 -11.20 -0.27
N THR A 203 -5.49 -10.65 -0.46
CA THR A 203 -4.97 -10.34 -1.79
C THR A 203 -4.66 -11.62 -2.54
N LYS A 204 -4.92 -11.61 -3.86
CA LYS A 204 -4.93 -12.79 -4.72
C LYS A 204 -3.56 -13.52 -4.81
N ASN A 205 -2.50 -13.08 -4.12
CA ASN A 205 -1.14 -13.27 -4.61
C ASN A 205 0.00 -13.38 -3.58
N ARG A 206 -0.16 -14.13 -2.47
CA ARG A 206 1.00 -14.44 -1.59
C ARG A 206 2.03 -15.28 -2.37
N GLY A 207 2.95 -14.62 -3.08
CA GLY A 207 4.10 -15.22 -3.78
C GLY A 207 3.77 -16.20 -4.91
N ARG A 208 2.52 -16.27 -5.38
CA ARG A 208 2.08 -17.28 -6.36
C ARG A 208 2.53 -16.97 -7.78
N VAL A 209 2.64 -15.69 -8.11
CA VAL A 209 3.17 -15.23 -9.39
C VAL A 209 4.40 -14.39 -9.11
N ASN A 210 5.51 -14.75 -9.76
CA ASN A 210 6.73 -13.97 -9.79
C ASN A 210 7.24 -13.93 -11.22
N LEU A 211 6.80 -12.92 -11.98
CA LEU A 211 7.19 -12.76 -13.39
C LEU A 211 8.69 -12.51 -13.57
N PHE A 212 9.37 -12.07 -12.52
CA PHE A 212 10.82 -11.85 -12.53
C PHE A 212 11.61 -13.14 -12.31
N ARG A 213 10.96 -14.27 -11.94
CA ARG A 213 11.66 -15.53 -11.63
C ARG A 213 12.27 -16.17 -12.87
N GLU A 214 11.58 -16.09 -14.00
CA GLU A 214 12.01 -16.68 -15.28
C GLU A 214 13.00 -15.79 -16.03
N MET A 215 13.34 -14.62 -15.48
CA MET A 215 14.28 -13.67 -16.08
C MET A 215 15.70 -13.89 -15.58
N ALA A 216 16.68 -13.56 -16.42
CA ALA A 216 18.08 -13.55 -16.01
C ALA A 216 18.28 -12.64 -14.78
N PRO A 217 18.94 -13.11 -13.70
CA PRO A 217 19.15 -12.31 -12.49
C PRO A 217 19.81 -10.96 -12.75
N GLU A 218 20.70 -10.89 -13.74
CA GLU A 218 21.42 -9.68 -14.16
C GLU A 218 20.46 -8.63 -14.73
N THR A 219 19.45 -9.07 -15.48
CA THR A 219 18.39 -8.19 -16.02
C THR A 219 17.53 -7.62 -14.89
N VAL A 220 17.13 -8.47 -13.95
CA VAL A 220 16.32 -8.04 -12.78
C VAL A 220 17.09 -7.04 -11.92
N GLU A 221 18.38 -7.28 -11.70
CA GLU A 221 19.25 -6.37 -10.96
C GLU A 221 19.49 -5.07 -11.73
N THR A 222 19.58 -5.11 -13.06
CA THR A 222 19.67 -3.91 -13.90
C THR A 222 18.43 -3.02 -13.75
N PHE A 223 17.23 -3.61 -13.77
CA PHE A 223 15.99 -2.87 -13.52
C PHE A 223 15.96 -2.27 -12.11
N ARG A 224 16.32 -3.06 -11.09
CA ARG A 224 16.41 -2.59 -9.70
C ARG A 224 17.34 -1.37 -9.59
N ARG A 225 18.55 -1.44 -10.16
CA ARG A 225 19.52 -0.33 -10.13
C ARG A 225 18.98 0.92 -10.82
N ARG A 226 18.33 0.77 -11.98
CA ARG A 226 17.70 1.91 -12.69
C ARG A 226 16.60 2.56 -11.85
N VAL A 227 15.74 1.77 -11.22
CA VAL A 227 14.70 2.28 -10.29
C VAL A 227 15.34 3.01 -9.10
N CYS A 228 16.35 2.42 -8.46
CA CYS A 228 17.04 3.05 -7.34
C CYS A 228 17.78 4.33 -7.75
N ALA A 229 18.34 4.38 -8.96
CA ALA A 229 18.99 5.58 -9.50
C ALA A 229 17.96 6.68 -9.76
N ALA A 230 16.80 6.34 -10.33
CA ALA A 230 15.71 7.29 -10.56
C ALA A 230 15.15 7.87 -9.25
N ALA A 231 15.02 7.05 -8.20
CA ALA A 231 14.58 7.50 -6.87
C ALA A 231 15.58 8.40 -6.12
N LYS A 232 16.85 8.40 -6.54
CA LYS A 232 17.90 9.26 -5.98
C LYS A 232 18.17 10.51 -6.81
N ALA A 233 17.70 10.52 -8.07
CA ALA A 233 17.86 11.67 -8.93
C ALA A 233 17.08 12.84 -8.32
N PRO A 234 17.65 14.06 -8.25
CA PRO A 234 16.90 15.22 -7.80
C PRO A 234 15.69 15.39 -8.72
N SER A 235 14.51 15.58 -8.12
CA SER A 235 13.31 15.97 -8.85
C SER A 235 13.67 17.23 -9.65
N ARG A 236 13.59 17.13 -10.98
CA ARG A 236 13.78 18.30 -11.85
C ARG A 236 12.59 19.21 -11.56
N GLY A 237 12.84 20.27 -10.79
CA GLY A 237 11.87 21.34 -10.54
C GLY A 237 11.44 22.06 -11.79
#